data_AF-A0A2D4KN22-F1
#
_entry.id   AF-A0A2D4KN22-F1
#
_cell.length_a   1.000
_cell.length_b   1.000
_cell.length_c   1.000
_cell.angle_alpha   90.00
_cell.angle_beta   90.00
_cell.angle_gamma   90.00
#
_symmetry.space_group_name_H-M   'P 1'
#
loop_
_entity.id
_entity.type
_entity.pdbx_description
1 polymer ?
#
loop_
_entity_poly.entity_id
_entity_poly.type
_entity_poly.pdbx_seq_one_letter_code
_entity_poly.pdbx_strand_id
1 'polypeptide(L)'
;DHVFIDQDDENQSMEGDEEDEANKIEALHKRRNLLAAFSKLIIYDIVDMHAAADIFKHYMKYYNDYGDIIKETLSKTRQIDKIQCAKTLILSLQQLFNELVQEQGPNLDRTSAHVSGIKELARRFALTFGLDQIKTREAVATLHKDGIEFAFKYQNQKGQEYPPPNLAFLEVLSEFSSKLLRQDKKTVHTYLEKFLTEQMMERREDVWLPLISYRNSLVTGGEDDRMSVNSGSSSSKTSSVRNKKGRPPLHKKRVEDENLEGSWLNRNDSIQTPG
;
A
#
# COMPACT_ATOMS: atom_id res chain seq x y z
N ASP A 1 0.38 12.14 -22.44
CA ASP A 1 1.10 13.13 -23.26
C ASP A 1 1.04 14.54 -22.68
N HIS A 2 -0.13 15.15 -22.44
CA HIS A 2 -0.19 16.55 -21.94
C HIS A 2 -0.25 16.74 -20.41
N VAL A 3 -0.44 15.66 -19.64
CA VAL A 3 -0.57 15.71 -18.17
C VAL A 3 0.68 15.16 -17.50
N PHE A 4 1.01 13.89 -17.75
CA PHE A 4 2.22 13.25 -17.23
C PHE A 4 3.40 13.56 -18.16
N ILE A 5 4.24 14.53 -17.77
CA ILE A 5 5.39 15.02 -18.54
C ILE A 5 6.62 14.90 -17.63
N ASP A 6 7.74 14.41 -18.15
CA ASP A 6 8.95 14.21 -17.36
C ASP A 6 9.51 15.55 -16.87
N GLN A 7 9.73 15.66 -15.54
CA GLN A 7 10.17 16.89 -14.88
C GLN A 7 11.61 17.31 -15.29
N ASP A 8 12.39 16.38 -15.86
CA ASP A 8 13.73 16.65 -16.38
C ASP A 8 13.71 17.57 -17.62
N ASP A 9 12.57 17.66 -18.33
CA ASP A 9 12.38 18.60 -19.43
C ASP A 9 12.06 20.04 -18.95
N GLU A 10 11.57 20.22 -17.71
CA GLU A 10 11.22 21.53 -17.13
C GLU A 10 12.37 22.20 -16.35
N ASN A 11 13.45 21.46 -16.06
CA ASN A 11 14.60 21.92 -15.26
C ASN A 11 15.80 22.41 -16.08
N GLN A 12 15.70 22.51 -17.41
CA GLN A 12 16.81 22.96 -18.27
C GLN A 12 16.98 24.50 -18.35
N SER A 13 16.16 25.32 -17.68
CA SER A 13 16.40 26.76 -17.55
C SER A 13 16.99 27.10 -16.17
N MET A 14 18.32 27.05 -16.09
CA MET A 14 19.08 27.51 -14.92
C MET A 14 19.23 29.04 -14.97
N GLU A 15 18.14 29.77 -14.70
CA GLU A 15 18.09 31.18 -14.28
C GLU A 15 16.63 31.47 -13.90
N GLY A 16 16.28 31.22 -12.63
CA GLY A 16 14.89 31.29 -12.15
C GLY A 16 14.47 32.72 -11.82
N ASP A 17 13.80 33.37 -12.78
CA ASP A 17 13.02 34.57 -12.50
C ASP A 17 11.69 34.20 -11.82
N GLU A 18 11.15 35.08 -10.95
CA GLU A 18 9.86 34.88 -10.27
C GLU A 18 8.69 34.64 -11.26
N GLU A 19 8.83 35.15 -12.48
CA GLU A 19 7.89 34.96 -13.59
C GLU A 19 7.89 33.51 -14.10
N ASP A 20 9.04 32.84 -14.12
CA ASP A 20 9.15 31.43 -14.53
C ASP A 20 8.48 30.49 -13.51
N GLU A 21 8.61 30.80 -12.22
CA GLU A 21 7.94 30.03 -11.17
C GLU A 21 6.42 30.21 -11.24
N ALA A 22 5.94 31.45 -11.45
CA ALA A 22 4.52 31.72 -11.64
C ALA A 22 3.95 30.97 -12.86
N ASN A 23 4.69 30.94 -13.97
CA ASN A 23 4.31 30.23 -15.19
C ASN A 23 4.28 28.71 -14.98
N LYS A 24 5.25 28.14 -14.25
CA LYS A 24 5.26 26.70 -13.89
C LYS A 24 4.05 26.33 -13.04
N ILE A 25 3.70 27.15 -12.04
CA ILE A 25 2.52 26.96 -11.20
C ILE A 25 1.24 27.00 -12.03
N GLU A 26 1.10 27.98 -12.93
CA GLU A 26 -0.09 28.08 -13.80
C GLU A 26 -0.22 26.88 -14.74
N ALA A 27 0.90 26.44 -15.35
CA ALA A 27 0.94 25.27 -16.21
C ALA A 27 0.57 23.99 -15.45
N LEU A 28 1.09 23.81 -14.24
CA LEU A 28 0.71 22.70 -13.35
C LEU A 28 -0.79 22.74 -13.01
N HIS A 29 -1.34 23.92 -12.69
CA HIS A 29 -2.78 24.05 -12.45
C HIS A 29 -3.63 23.65 -13.66
N LYS A 30 -3.24 24.05 -14.87
CA LYS A 30 -3.91 23.63 -16.11
C LYS A 30 -3.87 22.11 -16.29
N ARG A 31 -2.72 21.48 -16.07
CA ARG A 31 -2.56 20.01 -16.13
C ARG A 31 -3.41 19.29 -15.09
N ARG A 32 -3.42 19.79 -13.84
CA ARG A 32 -4.26 19.27 -12.73
C ARG A 32 -5.74 19.35 -13.09
N ASN A 33 -6.20 20.44 -13.70
CA ASN A 33 -7.58 20.60 -14.14
C ASN A 33 -7.97 19.58 -15.22
N LEU A 34 -7.08 19.33 -16.18
CA LEU A 34 -7.30 18.31 -17.22
C LEU A 34 -7.40 16.90 -16.63
N LEU A 35 -6.48 16.55 -15.72
CA LEU A 35 -6.52 15.26 -15.04
C LEU A 35 -7.80 15.08 -14.23
N ALA A 36 -8.19 16.09 -13.44
CA ALA A 36 -9.41 16.05 -12.66
C ALA A 36 -10.67 15.95 -13.55
N ALA A 37 -10.68 16.61 -14.71
CA ALA A 37 -11.78 16.50 -15.66
C ALA A 37 -11.91 15.06 -16.19
N PHE A 38 -10.81 14.43 -16.60
CA PHE A 38 -10.83 13.04 -17.06
C PHE A 38 -11.17 12.05 -15.94
N SER A 39 -10.63 12.24 -14.73
CA SER A 39 -10.99 11.47 -13.54
C SER A 39 -12.49 11.50 -13.25
N LYS A 40 -13.17 12.63 -13.45
CA LYS A 40 -14.63 12.72 -13.29
C LYS A 40 -15.36 11.84 -14.30
N LEU A 41 -14.89 11.76 -15.55
CA LEU A 41 -15.51 10.88 -16.55
C LEU A 41 -15.46 9.41 -16.12
N ILE A 42 -14.35 8.99 -15.50
CA ILE A 42 -14.19 7.64 -14.93
C ILE A 42 -15.13 7.46 -13.73
N ILE A 43 -15.14 8.40 -12.79
CA ILE A 43 -15.94 8.31 -11.55
C ILE A 43 -17.44 8.29 -11.84
N TYR A 44 -17.89 8.98 -12.89
CA TYR A 44 -19.29 9.03 -13.28
C TYR A 44 -19.66 8.03 -14.38
N ASP A 45 -18.81 7.01 -14.61
CA ASP A 45 -19.06 5.90 -15.53
C ASP A 45 -19.36 6.34 -16.98
N ILE A 46 -18.79 7.48 -17.38
CA ILE A 46 -18.83 7.97 -18.77
C ILE A 46 -17.74 7.27 -19.60
N VAL A 47 -16.62 6.93 -18.95
CA VAL A 47 -15.48 6.19 -19.51
C VAL A 47 -15.24 4.95 -18.66
N ASP A 48 -14.85 3.85 -19.29
CA ASP A 48 -14.55 2.58 -18.61
C ASP A 48 -13.48 2.78 -17.51
N MET A 49 -13.74 2.21 -16.33
CA MET A 49 -12.84 2.24 -15.19
C MET A 49 -11.44 1.72 -15.53
N HIS A 50 -11.30 0.77 -16.46
CA HIS A 50 -9.99 0.28 -16.89
C HIS A 50 -9.07 1.39 -17.41
N ALA A 51 -9.62 2.47 -17.99
CA ALA A 51 -8.83 3.63 -18.43
C ALA A 51 -8.09 4.32 -17.27
N ALA A 52 -8.56 4.13 -16.02
CA ALA A 52 -7.86 4.63 -14.85
C ALA A 52 -6.54 3.91 -14.58
N ALA A 53 -6.28 2.73 -15.19
CA ALA A 53 -5.01 2.04 -15.04
C ALA A 53 -3.83 2.90 -15.52
N ASP A 54 -4.02 3.59 -16.65
CA ASP A 54 -3.04 4.53 -17.21
C ASP A 54 -2.84 5.79 -16.36
N ILE A 55 -3.71 6.05 -15.39
CA ILE A 55 -3.56 7.12 -14.39
C ILE A 55 -2.91 6.58 -13.12
N PHE A 56 -3.40 5.45 -12.60
CA PHE A 56 -2.99 4.90 -11.32
C PHE A 56 -1.51 4.52 -11.31
N LYS A 57 -0.97 4.07 -12.44
CA LYS A 57 0.46 3.77 -12.59
C LYS A 57 1.37 4.97 -12.28
N HIS A 58 0.88 6.19 -12.45
CA HIS A 58 1.62 7.42 -12.23
C HIS A 58 1.58 7.94 -10.79
N TYR A 59 0.85 7.28 -9.88
CA TYR A 59 0.58 7.78 -8.53
C TYR A 59 1.85 8.09 -7.71
N MET A 60 2.89 7.26 -7.79
CA MET A 60 4.16 7.50 -7.08
C MET A 60 5.06 8.49 -7.81
N LYS A 61 5.19 8.37 -9.14
CA LYS A 61 6.09 9.21 -9.96
C LYS A 61 5.70 10.69 -9.88
N TYR A 62 4.40 10.99 -9.90
CA TYR A 62 3.88 12.36 -9.88
C TYR A 62 3.09 12.67 -8.60
N TYR A 63 3.54 12.13 -7.47
CA TYR A 63 2.82 12.25 -6.20
C TYR A 63 2.63 13.71 -5.77
N ASN A 64 3.66 14.55 -5.92
CA ASN A 64 3.60 15.96 -5.53
C ASN A 64 2.63 16.76 -6.41
N ASP A 65 2.58 16.44 -7.71
CA ASP A 65 1.84 17.20 -8.71
C ASP A 65 0.38 16.76 -8.83
N TYR A 66 0.10 15.47 -8.66
CA TYR A 66 -1.21 14.86 -8.96
C TYR A 66 -1.71 13.88 -7.90
N GLY A 67 -0.94 13.63 -6.82
CA GLY A 67 -1.21 12.55 -5.87
C GLY A 67 -2.58 12.65 -5.20
N ASP A 68 -3.04 13.85 -4.87
CA ASP A 68 -4.36 14.08 -4.28
C ASP A 68 -5.52 13.73 -5.24
N ILE A 69 -5.41 14.14 -6.52
CA ILE A 69 -6.41 13.84 -7.55
C ILE A 69 -6.49 12.33 -7.81
N ILE A 70 -5.32 11.68 -7.97
CA ILE A 70 -5.25 10.24 -8.21
C ILE A 70 -5.79 9.47 -7.00
N LYS A 71 -5.44 9.89 -5.77
CA LYS A 71 -5.94 9.29 -4.53
C LYS A 71 -7.45 9.44 -4.37
N GLU A 72 -8.02 10.58 -4.70
CA GLU A 72 -9.47 10.77 -4.70
C GLU A 72 -10.13 9.86 -5.73
N THR A 73 -9.60 9.82 -6.96
CA THR A 73 -10.09 8.96 -8.04
C THR A 73 -10.11 7.49 -7.61
N LEU A 74 -9.00 7.00 -7.05
CA LEU A 74 -8.89 5.65 -6.46
C LEU A 74 -9.93 5.38 -5.37
N SER A 75 -10.19 6.37 -4.51
CA SER A 75 -11.16 6.23 -3.43
C SER A 75 -12.58 6.11 -3.98
N LYS A 76 -12.92 6.92 -4.99
CA LYS A 76 -14.24 6.96 -5.62
C LYS A 76 -14.50 5.71 -6.47
N THR A 77 -13.56 5.28 -7.30
CA THR A 77 -13.70 4.04 -8.09
C THR A 77 -13.90 2.82 -7.19
N ARG A 78 -13.16 2.73 -6.08
CA ARG A 78 -13.34 1.67 -5.08
C ARG A 78 -14.72 1.70 -4.39
N GLN A 79 -15.30 2.88 -4.17
CA GLN A 79 -16.64 3.01 -3.60
C GLN A 79 -17.73 2.55 -4.56
N ILE A 80 -17.52 2.76 -5.86
CA ILE A 80 -18.44 2.36 -6.93
C ILE A 80 -18.39 0.85 -7.13
N ASP A 81 -17.19 0.30 -7.38
CA ASP A 81 -17.00 -1.13 -7.56
C ASP A 81 -15.61 -1.55 -7.07
N LYS A 82 -15.60 -2.32 -5.98
CA LYS A 82 -14.36 -2.79 -5.34
C LYS A 82 -13.61 -3.81 -6.21
N ILE A 83 -14.33 -4.68 -6.89
CA ILE A 83 -13.73 -5.76 -7.70
C ILE A 83 -13.13 -5.15 -8.94
N GLN A 84 -13.90 -4.30 -9.63
CA GLN A 84 -13.43 -3.62 -10.83
C GLN A 84 -12.29 -2.65 -10.54
N CYS A 85 -12.33 -1.96 -9.39
CA CYS A 85 -11.19 -1.18 -8.92
C CYS A 85 -9.95 -2.04 -8.70
N ALA A 86 -10.09 -3.23 -8.11
CA ALA A 86 -8.96 -4.15 -7.89
C ALA A 86 -8.35 -4.67 -9.21
N LYS A 87 -9.20 -4.99 -10.19
CA LYS A 87 -8.77 -5.34 -11.57
C LYS A 87 -8.02 -4.20 -12.24
N THR A 88 -8.49 -2.97 -12.06
CA THR A 88 -7.84 -1.78 -12.61
C THR A 88 -6.50 -1.50 -11.93
N LEU A 89 -6.41 -1.69 -10.60
CA LEU A 89 -5.17 -1.57 -9.84
C LEU A 89 -4.12 -2.57 -10.32
N ILE A 90 -4.46 -3.85 -10.47
CA ILE A 90 -3.50 -4.84 -10.95
C ILE A 90 -3.10 -4.60 -12.39
N LEU A 91 -4.04 -4.17 -13.25
CA LEU A 91 -3.74 -3.78 -14.63
C LEU A 91 -2.70 -2.65 -14.69
N SER A 92 -2.81 -1.63 -13.84
CA SER A 92 -1.83 -0.54 -13.80
C SER A 92 -0.41 -1.02 -13.43
N LEU A 93 -0.30 -1.98 -12.51
CA LEU A 93 0.99 -2.59 -12.14
C LEU A 93 1.53 -3.48 -13.26
N GLN A 94 0.66 -4.22 -13.97
CA GLN A 94 1.04 -5.04 -15.11
C GLN A 94 1.56 -4.19 -16.27
N GLN A 95 0.93 -3.04 -16.53
CA GLN A 95 1.39 -2.07 -17.54
C GLN A 95 2.80 -1.57 -17.21
N LEU A 96 3.04 -1.08 -15.97
CA LEU A 96 4.38 -0.64 -15.54
C LEU A 96 5.41 -1.76 -15.61
N PHE A 97 5.03 -2.98 -15.23
CA PHE A 97 5.95 -4.11 -15.28
C PHE A 97 6.31 -4.46 -16.72
N ASN A 98 5.36 -4.42 -17.65
CA ASN A 98 5.64 -4.66 -19.08
C ASN A 98 6.52 -3.56 -19.67
N GLU A 99 6.26 -2.28 -19.34
CA GLU A 99 7.10 -1.14 -19.73
C GLU A 99 8.56 -1.38 -19.27
N LEU A 100 8.74 -1.77 -18.00
CA LEU A 100 10.06 -2.07 -17.45
C LEU A 100 10.76 -3.27 -18.13
N VAL A 101 10.03 -4.35 -18.39
CA VAL A 101 10.56 -5.54 -19.08
C VAL A 101 10.89 -5.22 -20.54
N GLN A 102 10.13 -4.33 -21.19
CA GLN A 102 10.41 -3.89 -22.55
C GLN A 102 11.71 -3.07 -22.63
N GLU A 103 11.98 -2.24 -21.62
CA GLU A 103 13.18 -1.40 -21.54
C GLU A 103 14.44 -2.20 -21.13
N GLN A 104 14.33 -3.07 -20.12
CA GLN A 104 15.48 -3.74 -19.49
C GLN A 104 15.62 -5.23 -19.84
N GLY A 105 14.63 -5.79 -20.52
CA GLY A 105 14.51 -7.22 -20.79
C GLY A 105 13.89 -8.02 -19.64
N PRO A 106 13.65 -9.33 -19.82
CA PRO A 106 12.95 -10.18 -18.85
C PRO A 106 13.80 -10.54 -17.61
N ASN A 107 15.12 -10.39 -17.67
CA ASN A 107 16.02 -10.67 -16.57
C ASN A 107 16.25 -9.41 -15.73
N LEU A 108 15.20 -8.93 -15.07
CA LEU A 108 15.24 -7.71 -14.28
C LEU A 108 16.23 -7.84 -13.11
N ASP A 109 17.00 -6.78 -12.86
CA ASP A 109 17.68 -6.62 -11.58
C ASP A 109 16.64 -6.29 -10.51
N ARG A 110 16.34 -7.29 -9.67
CA ARG A 110 15.33 -7.21 -8.61
C ARG A 110 15.71 -6.25 -7.48
N THR A 111 16.97 -5.79 -7.44
CA THR A 111 17.44 -4.78 -6.49
C THR A 111 17.40 -3.36 -7.04
N SER A 112 17.05 -3.20 -8.33
CA SER A 112 16.98 -1.89 -8.97
C SER A 112 15.93 -0.97 -8.35
N ALA A 113 16.16 0.35 -8.48
CA ALA A 113 15.23 1.38 -8.05
C ALA A 113 13.88 1.27 -8.79
N HIS A 114 13.88 0.89 -10.07
CA HIS A 114 12.66 0.73 -10.87
C HIS A 114 11.77 -0.40 -10.32
N VAL A 115 12.32 -1.58 -10.06
CA VAL A 115 11.58 -2.70 -9.44
C VAL A 115 11.07 -2.32 -8.05
N SER A 116 11.93 -1.67 -7.25
CA SER A 116 11.56 -1.18 -5.92
C SER A 116 10.41 -0.16 -5.96
N GLY A 117 10.39 0.72 -6.96
CA GLY A 117 9.33 1.69 -7.19
C GLY A 117 7.97 1.04 -7.49
N ILE A 118 7.93 0.02 -8.34
CA ILE A 118 6.69 -0.74 -8.63
C ILE A 118 6.21 -1.46 -7.37
N LYS A 119 7.11 -2.05 -6.57
CA LYS A 119 6.75 -2.71 -5.31
C LYS A 119 6.20 -1.72 -4.26
N GLU A 120 6.77 -0.52 -4.16
CA GLU A 120 6.23 0.53 -3.29
C GLU A 120 4.84 0.99 -3.76
N LEU A 121 4.64 1.18 -5.08
CA LEU A 121 3.31 1.49 -5.61
C LEU A 121 2.29 0.38 -5.27
N ALA A 122 2.65 -0.88 -5.45
CA ALA A 122 1.81 -2.01 -5.08
C ALA A 122 1.48 -2.04 -3.59
N ARG A 123 2.45 -1.75 -2.72
CA ARG A 123 2.23 -1.62 -1.28
C ARG A 123 1.24 -0.50 -0.95
N ARG A 124 1.36 0.65 -1.62
CA ARG A 124 0.40 1.77 -1.49
C ARG A 124 -1.00 1.38 -1.94
N PHE A 125 -1.12 0.64 -3.04
CA PHE A 125 -2.39 0.08 -3.49
C PHE A 125 -2.97 -0.92 -2.50
N ALA A 126 -2.14 -1.78 -1.89
CA ALA A 126 -2.61 -2.73 -0.88
C ALA A 126 -3.29 -2.02 0.31
N LEU A 127 -2.81 -0.83 0.71
CA LEU A 127 -3.44 -0.03 1.77
C LEU A 127 -4.86 0.44 1.41
N THR A 128 -5.22 0.52 0.13
CA THR A 128 -6.55 0.96 -0.32
C THR A 128 -7.66 -0.03 0.03
N PHE A 129 -7.33 -1.31 0.26
CA PHE A 129 -8.28 -2.32 0.73
C PHE A 129 -8.62 -2.22 2.22
N GLY A 130 -7.99 -1.28 2.95
CA GLY A 130 -8.26 -1.02 4.35
C GLY A 130 -7.84 -2.16 5.28
N LEU A 131 -8.48 -2.19 6.46
CA LEU A 131 -8.27 -3.21 7.51
C LEU A 131 -9.40 -4.25 7.55
N ASP A 132 -10.57 -3.93 7.00
CA ASP A 132 -11.73 -4.83 6.94
C ASP A 132 -11.59 -5.80 5.76
N GLN A 133 -10.83 -6.87 5.99
CA GLN A 133 -10.57 -7.92 5.00
C GLN A 133 -11.84 -8.65 4.55
N ILE A 134 -12.90 -8.67 5.37
CA ILE A 134 -14.18 -9.29 5.00
C ILE A 134 -14.84 -8.49 3.87
N LYS A 135 -14.87 -7.16 3.99
CA LYS A 135 -15.49 -6.27 2.98
C LYS A 135 -14.75 -6.19 1.65
N THR A 136 -13.48 -6.58 1.62
CA THR A 136 -12.62 -6.50 0.42
C THR A 136 -12.16 -7.86 -0.08
N ARG A 137 -12.62 -8.93 0.58
CA ARG A 137 -12.25 -10.33 0.34
C ARG A 137 -12.23 -10.70 -1.15
N GLU A 138 -13.34 -10.52 -1.84
CA GLU A 138 -13.51 -10.91 -3.23
C GLU A 138 -12.64 -10.10 -4.18
N ALA A 139 -12.51 -8.79 -3.91
CA ALA A 139 -11.67 -7.89 -4.69
C ALA A 139 -10.18 -8.29 -4.60
N VAL A 140 -9.69 -8.57 -3.40
CA VAL A 140 -8.30 -9.00 -3.17
C VAL A 140 -8.05 -10.40 -3.77
N ALA A 141 -9.00 -11.33 -3.61
CA ALA A 141 -8.89 -12.65 -4.23
C ALA A 141 -8.86 -12.57 -5.77
N THR A 142 -9.67 -11.70 -6.37
CA THR A 142 -9.67 -11.44 -7.82
C THR A 142 -8.34 -10.85 -8.27
N LEU A 143 -7.83 -9.84 -7.55
CA LEU A 143 -6.52 -9.24 -7.81
C LEU A 143 -5.40 -10.27 -7.86
N HIS A 144 -5.40 -11.23 -6.93
CA HIS A 144 -4.42 -12.31 -6.92
C HIS A 144 -4.57 -13.27 -8.10
N LYS A 145 -5.79 -13.62 -8.49
CA LYS A 145 -6.01 -14.48 -9.67
C LYS A 145 -5.49 -13.83 -10.94
N ASP A 146 -5.86 -12.57 -11.18
CA ASP A 146 -5.42 -11.81 -12.36
C ASP A 146 -3.89 -11.63 -12.36
N GLY A 147 -3.29 -11.40 -11.19
CA GLY A 147 -1.84 -11.31 -11.05
C GLY A 147 -1.10 -12.63 -11.31
N ILE A 148 -1.66 -13.76 -10.88
CA ILE A 148 -1.11 -15.10 -11.18
C ILE A 148 -1.22 -15.38 -12.68
N GLU A 149 -2.40 -15.14 -13.27
CA GLU A 149 -2.61 -15.32 -14.72
C GLU A 149 -1.61 -14.51 -15.54
N PHE A 150 -1.32 -13.27 -15.12
CA PHE A 150 -0.30 -12.46 -15.75
C PHE A 150 1.12 -13.02 -15.61
N ALA A 151 1.50 -13.49 -14.42
CA ALA A 151 2.83 -14.05 -14.15
C ALA A 151 3.13 -15.31 -15.01
N PHE A 152 2.10 -16.08 -15.33
CA PHE A 152 2.20 -17.31 -16.13
C PHE A 152 1.61 -17.18 -17.55
N LYS A 153 1.32 -15.96 -18.00
CA LYS A 153 0.66 -15.70 -19.30
C LYS A 153 1.45 -16.26 -20.48
N TYR A 154 2.78 -16.21 -20.41
CA TYR A 154 3.68 -16.66 -21.46
C TYR A 154 4.62 -17.73 -20.94
N GLN A 155 4.83 -18.78 -21.73
CA GLN A 155 5.88 -19.76 -21.47
C GLN A 155 7.25 -19.21 -21.91
N ASN A 156 8.32 -19.67 -21.26
CA ASN A 156 9.66 -19.28 -21.67
C ASN A 156 10.03 -19.95 -23.00
N GLN A 157 10.52 -19.17 -23.96
CA GLN A 157 10.92 -19.67 -25.29
C GLN A 157 12.07 -20.69 -25.23
N LYS A 158 12.88 -20.66 -24.17
CA LYS A 158 13.99 -21.60 -23.94
C LYS A 158 13.52 -22.96 -23.37
N GLY A 159 12.23 -23.12 -23.07
CA GLY A 159 11.64 -24.34 -22.53
C GLY A 159 11.13 -24.19 -21.10
N GLN A 160 10.42 -25.21 -20.61
CA GLN A 160 9.75 -25.22 -19.30
C GLN A 160 10.72 -25.23 -18.11
N GLU A 161 11.99 -25.50 -18.35
CA GLU A 161 13.05 -25.47 -17.34
C GLU A 161 13.44 -24.04 -16.91
N TYR A 162 13.06 -23.04 -17.72
CA TYR A 162 13.35 -21.64 -17.45
C TYR A 162 12.10 -20.92 -16.91
N PRO A 163 12.28 -19.92 -16.03
CA PRO A 163 11.17 -19.19 -15.44
C PRO A 163 10.35 -18.47 -16.53
N PRO A 164 9.01 -18.42 -16.44
CA PRO A 164 8.18 -17.59 -17.29
C PRO A 164 8.67 -16.12 -17.31
N PRO A 165 8.57 -15.40 -18.44
CA PRO A 165 9.07 -14.02 -18.55
C PRO A 165 8.51 -13.07 -17.49
N ASN A 166 7.27 -13.31 -17.04
CA ASN A 166 6.58 -12.46 -16.07
C ASN A 166 6.69 -12.97 -14.64
N LEU A 167 7.51 -13.99 -14.36
CA LEU A 167 7.55 -14.63 -13.03
C LEU A 167 7.92 -13.64 -11.91
N ALA A 168 8.79 -12.67 -12.21
CA ALA A 168 9.20 -11.65 -11.24
C ALA A 168 8.03 -10.75 -10.76
N PHE A 169 6.93 -10.67 -11.51
CA PHE A 169 5.73 -9.94 -11.09
C PHE A 169 5.12 -10.50 -9.79
N LEU A 170 5.38 -11.77 -9.45
CA LEU A 170 4.94 -12.35 -8.17
C LEU A 170 5.53 -11.63 -6.95
N GLU A 171 6.67 -10.95 -7.07
CA GLU A 171 7.18 -10.10 -5.98
C GLU A 171 6.30 -8.87 -5.74
N VAL A 172 5.79 -8.26 -6.82
CA VAL A 172 4.84 -7.15 -6.74
C VAL A 172 3.52 -7.66 -6.15
N LEU A 173 3.05 -8.82 -6.61
CA LEU A 173 1.83 -9.45 -6.12
C LEU A 173 1.91 -9.83 -4.63
N SER A 174 3.11 -10.14 -4.14
CA SER A 174 3.35 -10.50 -2.74
C SER A 174 3.01 -9.37 -1.76
N GLU A 175 3.07 -8.10 -2.18
CA GLU A 175 2.69 -6.94 -1.35
C GLU A 175 1.19 -6.97 -0.96
N PHE A 176 0.35 -7.66 -1.74
CA PHE A 176 -1.08 -7.81 -1.48
C PHE A 176 -1.42 -9.02 -0.61
N SER A 177 -0.49 -9.96 -0.41
CA SER A 177 -0.74 -11.23 0.30
C SER A 177 -1.21 -11.04 1.75
N SER A 178 -0.79 -9.95 2.38
CA SER A 178 -1.20 -9.54 3.74
C SER A 178 -2.67 -9.11 3.83
N LYS A 179 -3.32 -8.85 2.70
CA LYS A 179 -4.73 -8.43 2.62
C LYS A 179 -5.70 -9.58 2.41
N LEU A 180 -5.20 -10.78 2.11
CA LEU A 180 -6.03 -11.99 2.04
C LEU A 180 -6.39 -12.49 3.43
N LEU A 181 -7.63 -12.95 3.60
CA LEU A 181 -8.01 -13.77 4.73
C LEU A 181 -7.27 -15.11 4.68
N ARG A 182 -7.04 -15.72 5.85
CA ARG A 182 -6.38 -17.03 5.95
C ARG A 182 -7.00 -18.11 5.05
N GLN A 183 -8.34 -18.17 5.00
CA GLN A 183 -9.03 -19.16 4.15
C GLN A 183 -8.79 -18.89 2.67
N ASP A 184 -8.74 -17.62 2.26
CA ASP A 184 -8.51 -17.27 0.85
C ASP A 184 -7.06 -17.45 0.44
N LYS A 185 -6.10 -17.29 1.35
CA LYS A 185 -4.71 -17.65 1.08
C LYS A 185 -4.59 -19.11 0.61
N LYS A 186 -5.31 -20.03 1.26
CA LYS A 186 -5.38 -21.44 0.83
C LYS A 186 -6.00 -21.57 -0.57
N THR A 187 -7.12 -20.89 -0.83
CA THR A 187 -7.78 -20.92 -2.14
C THR A 187 -6.88 -20.37 -3.25
N VAL A 188 -6.18 -19.26 -3.00
CA VAL A 188 -5.24 -18.63 -3.94
C VAL A 188 -4.02 -19.52 -4.14
N HIS A 189 -3.51 -20.16 -3.07
CA HIS A 189 -2.42 -21.14 -3.17
C HIS A 189 -2.80 -22.33 -4.06
N THR A 190 -3.97 -22.93 -3.84
CA THR A 190 -4.49 -23.99 -4.73
C THR A 190 -4.74 -23.49 -6.16
N TYR A 191 -5.09 -22.21 -6.34
CA TYR A 191 -5.21 -21.63 -7.69
C TYR A 191 -3.84 -21.52 -8.37
N LEU A 192 -2.83 -21.03 -7.65
CA LEU A 192 -1.44 -20.94 -8.12
C LEU A 192 -0.91 -22.30 -8.57
N GLU A 193 -1.17 -23.38 -7.80
CA GLU A 193 -0.71 -24.73 -8.12
C GLU A 193 -1.18 -25.23 -9.49
N LYS A 194 -2.29 -24.73 -10.02
CA LYS A 194 -2.77 -25.08 -11.38
C LYS A 194 -1.82 -24.64 -12.50
N PHE A 195 -0.95 -23.67 -12.22
CA PHE A 195 0.03 -23.14 -13.17
C PHE A 195 1.43 -23.74 -12.99
N LEU A 196 1.65 -24.53 -11.92
CA LEU A 196 2.97 -25.04 -11.57
C LEU A 196 3.14 -26.50 -12.03
N THR A 197 4.33 -26.82 -12.52
CA THR A 197 4.76 -28.21 -12.71
C THR A 197 5.55 -28.69 -11.49
N GLU A 198 5.69 -30.02 -11.31
CA GLU A 198 6.51 -30.61 -10.24
C GLU A 198 7.94 -30.06 -10.25
N GLN A 199 8.53 -29.98 -11.44
CA GLN A 199 9.87 -29.45 -11.65
C GLN A 199 10.00 -28.00 -11.17
N MET A 200 9.02 -27.13 -11.47
CA MET A 200 9.02 -25.73 -11.02
C MET A 200 9.00 -25.62 -9.49
N MET A 201 8.28 -26.51 -8.81
CA MET A 201 8.17 -26.51 -7.34
C MET A 201 9.45 -26.96 -6.64
N GLU A 202 10.28 -27.75 -7.31
CA GLU A 202 11.55 -28.25 -6.79
C GLU A 202 12.72 -27.27 -6.99
N ARG A 203 12.60 -26.30 -7.91
CA ARG A 203 13.63 -25.29 -8.16
C ARG A 203 13.96 -24.47 -6.90
N ARG A 204 15.24 -24.13 -6.74
CA ARG A 204 15.77 -23.32 -5.63
C ARG A 204 16.70 -22.19 -6.08
N GLU A 205 16.91 -22.05 -7.38
CA GLU A 205 17.80 -21.02 -7.95
C GLU A 205 17.20 -19.61 -7.78
N ASP A 206 18.05 -18.59 -7.75
CA ASP A 206 17.65 -17.20 -7.47
C ASP A 206 16.58 -16.67 -8.43
N VAL A 207 16.60 -17.12 -9.69
CA VAL A 207 15.61 -16.73 -10.71
C VAL A 207 14.19 -17.22 -10.41
N TRP A 208 14.04 -18.21 -9.52
CA TRP A 208 12.77 -18.77 -9.06
C TRP A 208 12.31 -18.20 -7.71
N LEU A 209 13.12 -17.38 -7.04
CA LEU A 209 12.77 -16.76 -5.75
C LEU A 209 11.44 -15.98 -5.75
N PRO A 210 11.02 -15.28 -6.81
CA PRO A 210 9.70 -14.64 -6.85
C PRO A 210 8.54 -15.62 -6.59
N LEU A 211 8.62 -16.82 -7.17
CA LEU A 211 7.63 -17.87 -6.96
C LEU A 211 7.69 -18.42 -5.54
N ILE A 212 8.90 -18.73 -5.06
CA ILE A 212 9.12 -19.30 -3.72
C ILE A 212 8.59 -18.35 -2.64
N SER A 213 8.96 -17.06 -2.71
CA SER A 213 8.52 -16.04 -1.76
C SER A 213 7.01 -15.83 -1.80
N TYR A 214 6.42 -15.71 -2.99
CA TYR A 214 4.97 -15.56 -3.12
C TYR A 214 4.22 -16.77 -2.57
N ARG A 215 4.65 -17.99 -2.91
CA ARG A 215 4.05 -19.22 -2.39
C ARG A 215 4.12 -19.27 -0.85
N ASN A 216 5.26 -18.92 -0.27
CA ASN A 216 5.43 -18.89 1.19
C ASN A 216 4.47 -17.86 1.84
N SER A 217 4.29 -16.68 1.23
CA SER A 217 3.37 -15.65 1.74
C SER A 217 1.91 -16.13 1.86
N LEU A 218 1.51 -17.14 1.08
CA LEU A 218 0.19 -17.75 1.08
C LEU A 218 0.05 -18.92 2.09
N VAL A 219 1.16 -19.49 2.57
CA VAL A 219 1.13 -20.61 3.53
C VAL A 219 1.35 -20.13 4.97
N THR A 220 2.14 -19.07 5.16
CA THR A 220 2.41 -18.52 6.50
C THR A 220 1.15 -17.88 7.10
N GLY A 221 0.63 -18.54 8.14
CA GLY A 221 -0.60 -18.19 8.87
C GLY A 221 -1.37 -19.40 9.45
N GLY A 222 -0.82 -20.62 9.33
CA GLY A 222 -1.53 -21.87 9.59
C GLY A 222 -1.41 -22.49 11.00
N GLU A 223 -0.40 -22.19 11.81
CA GLU A 223 -0.09 -23.05 12.98
C GLU A 223 -0.18 -22.42 14.38
N ASP A 224 -0.12 -21.10 14.56
CA ASP A 224 0.09 -20.53 15.92
C ASP A 224 -1.18 -20.21 16.75
N ASP A 225 -2.37 -20.11 16.13
CA ASP A 225 -3.58 -19.67 16.86
C ASP A 225 -4.46 -20.82 17.38
N ARG A 226 -3.95 -22.06 17.47
CA ARG A 226 -4.70 -23.18 18.06
C ARG A 226 -4.47 -23.38 19.56
N MET A 227 -3.70 -22.51 20.22
CA MET A 227 -3.37 -22.63 21.64
C MET A 227 -3.83 -21.40 22.44
N SER A 228 -5.13 -21.09 22.41
CA SER A 228 -5.73 -20.16 23.38
C SER A 228 -7.24 -20.36 23.48
N VAL A 229 -7.65 -21.51 24.03
CA VAL A 229 -8.83 -21.67 24.90
C VAL A 229 -8.73 -23.05 25.55
N ASN A 230 -9.17 -23.14 26.81
CA ASN A 230 -9.18 -24.31 27.69
C ASN A 230 -7.96 -24.48 28.61
N SER A 231 -7.90 -23.62 29.63
CA SER A 231 -7.45 -24.02 30.97
C SER A 231 -8.20 -23.19 32.02
N GLY A 232 -9.49 -23.50 32.20
CA GLY A 232 -10.33 -22.93 33.24
C GLY A 232 -10.98 -24.04 34.04
N SER A 233 -10.29 -24.50 35.10
CA SER A 233 -10.87 -24.98 36.37
C SER A 233 -9.84 -25.82 37.13
N SER A 234 -9.38 -25.34 38.29
CA SER A 234 -9.54 -26.01 39.59
C SER A 234 -8.53 -25.53 40.63
N SER A 235 -9.09 -25.17 41.76
CA SER A 235 -8.54 -24.67 43.02
C SER A 235 -7.47 -25.53 43.70
N SER A 236 -6.54 -24.88 44.41
CA SER A 236 -6.15 -25.29 45.77
C SER A 236 -5.64 -24.12 46.61
N LYS A 237 -6.28 -23.94 47.78
CA LYS A 237 -5.86 -23.10 48.90
C LYS A 237 -4.80 -23.87 49.69
N THR A 238 -3.74 -23.23 50.21
CA THR A 238 -3.33 -23.32 51.63
C THR A 238 -2.33 -22.21 51.99
N SER A 239 -2.50 -21.71 53.21
CA SER A 239 -1.82 -20.64 53.96
C SER A 239 -0.37 -20.91 54.43
N SER A 240 0.40 -19.85 54.70
CA SER A 240 1.22 -19.75 55.92
C SER A 240 1.61 -18.29 56.25
N VAL A 241 1.94 -18.06 57.51
CA VAL A 241 1.78 -16.84 58.32
C VAL A 241 3.12 -16.16 58.67
N ARG A 242 3.08 -14.82 58.69
CA ARG A 242 3.85 -13.79 59.45
C ARG A 242 5.24 -14.10 60.05
N ASN A 243 6.15 -13.12 59.93
CA ASN A 243 6.86 -12.60 61.11
C ASN A 243 7.18 -11.09 61.04
N LYS A 244 7.05 -10.40 62.19
CA LYS A 244 7.21 -8.95 62.44
C LYS A 244 8.60 -8.65 63.05
N LYS A 245 9.23 -7.51 62.72
CA LYS A 245 9.64 -6.41 63.65
C LYS A 245 10.67 -5.44 63.02
N GLY A 246 10.50 -4.13 63.29
CA GLY A 246 11.63 -3.21 63.49
C GLY A 246 11.61 -1.88 62.72
N ARG A 247 11.09 -0.82 63.34
CA ARG A 247 11.39 0.64 63.15
C ARG A 247 11.31 1.26 64.58
N PRO A 248 11.74 2.51 64.93
CA PRO A 248 12.10 3.71 64.13
C PRO A 248 13.26 4.57 64.78
N PRO A 249 13.26 5.94 64.86
CA PRO A 249 13.41 7.03 63.85
C PRO A 249 14.49 8.10 64.22
N LEU A 250 14.70 9.14 63.38
CA LEU A 250 14.88 10.60 63.73
C LEU A 250 15.11 11.41 62.41
N HIS A 251 14.21 12.30 61.94
CA HIS A 251 14.03 13.76 62.23
C HIS A 251 15.24 14.63 61.83
N LYS A 252 15.19 15.84 61.24
CA LYS A 252 14.21 16.89 60.82
C LYS A 252 15.10 17.90 60.01
N LYS A 253 14.69 18.76 59.07
CA LYS A 253 13.78 19.91 59.18
C LYS A 253 13.68 20.66 57.83
N ARG A 254 12.58 21.40 57.73
CA ARG A 254 11.92 22.19 56.66
C ARG A 254 12.14 23.70 56.86
N VAL A 255 12.05 24.50 55.79
CA VAL A 255 11.39 25.86 55.66
C VAL A 255 11.23 26.09 54.12
N GLU A 256 10.04 26.21 53.46
CA GLU A 256 9.02 27.31 53.38
C GLU A 256 9.61 28.65 52.86
N ASP A 257 9.00 29.48 51.99
CA ASP A 257 7.62 29.60 51.48
C ASP A 257 7.54 30.54 50.24
N GLU A 258 6.31 30.71 49.71
CA GLU A 258 5.74 31.86 48.94
C GLU A 258 5.39 31.70 47.43
N ASN A 259 4.18 31.17 47.20
CA ASN A 259 2.96 31.85 46.72
C ASN A 259 3.01 32.90 45.57
N LEU A 260 2.22 32.69 44.50
CA LEU A 260 1.16 33.62 44.02
C LEU A 260 0.47 33.12 42.74
N GLU A 261 -0.83 32.84 42.87
CA GLU A 261 -1.81 32.56 41.82
C GLU A 261 -2.47 33.88 41.35
N GLY A 262 -2.82 34.01 40.06
CA GLY A 262 -3.43 35.24 39.53
C GLY A 262 -4.15 35.06 38.20
N SER A 263 -5.47 34.88 38.29
CA SER A 263 -6.48 34.87 37.21
C SER A 263 -6.73 36.26 36.61
N TRP A 264 -6.97 36.35 35.30
CA TRP A 264 -7.68 37.49 34.68
C TRP A 264 -8.62 37.06 33.55
N LEU A 265 -9.92 37.11 33.85
CA LEU A 265 -11.04 37.18 32.91
C LEU A 265 -11.42 38.64 32.68
N ASN A 266 -11.94 38.90 31.47
CA ASN A 266 -12.82 39.99 31.05
C ASN A 266 -12.33 41.44 31.00
N ARG A 267 -12.37 42.00 29.78
CA ARG A 267 -12.77 43.38 29.53
C ARG A 267 -13.66 43.45 28.28
N ASN A 268 -14.88 43.93 28.48
CA ASN A 268 -15.76 44.48 27.45
C ASN A 268 -15.11 45.72 26.83
N ASP A 269 -15.27 45.90 25.52
CA ASP A 269 -15.52 47.24 24.98
C ASP A 269 -16.49 47.18 23.79
N SER A 270 -17.50 48.02 23.91
CA SER A 270 -18.63 48.25 23.02
C SER A 270 -18.26 49.23 21.91
N ILE A 271 -18.60 48.91 20.65
CA ILE A 271 -18.68 49.90 19.57
C ILE A 271 -20.01 49.70 18.82
N GLN A 272 -20.91 50.66 18.99
CA GLN A 272 -22.10 50.89 18.16
C GLN A 272 -21.70 51.53 16.83
N THR A 273 -22.38 51.17 15.74
CA THR A 273 -22.52 52.02 14.54
C THR A 273 -23.97 51.98 14.04
N PRO A 274 -24.50 53.10 13.51
CA PRO A 274 -25.91 53.24 13.15
C PRO A 274 -26.17 52.97 11.67
N GLY A 275 -27.36 52.44 11.35
CA GLY A 275 -27.87 52.25 9.98
C GLY A 275 -28.71 51.00 9.87
#